data_AF-A0A2W5RY82-F1
#
_entry.id   AF-A0A2W5RY82-F1
#
_cell.length_a   1.000
_cell.length_b   1.000
_cell.length_c   1.000
_cell.angle_alpha   90.00
_cell.angle_beta   90.00
_cell.angle_gamma   90.00
#
_symmetry.space_group_name_H-M   'P 1'
#
loop_
_entity.id
_entity.type
_entity.pdbx_description
1 polymer ?
#
loop_
_entity_poly.entity_id
_entity_poly.type
_entity_poly.pdbx_seq_one_letter_code
_entity_poly.pdbx_strand_id
1 'polypeptide(L)'
;MITMEKYWYLFEAHGRQVLVRKGSNDDNAPTIDLVVQIAGAEISFAVIYGNEGGEEERDRMFDTKEEELKGAATAFAEKFIGITNPMDALAALQG
;
A
#
# COMPACT_ATOMS: atom_id res chain seq x y z
N MET A 1 -0.60 2.84 -29.41
CA MET A 1 -0.60 3.75 -28.24
C MET A 1 0.33 3.13 -27.22
N ILE A 2 1.37 3.84 -26.77
CA ILE A 2 2.13 3.42 -25.60
C ILE A 2 1.24 3.76 -24.41
N THR A 3 0.55 2.78 -23.84
CA THR A 3 -0.12 2.95 -22.55
C THR A 3 0.99 3.07 -21.50
N MET A 4 1.09 4.23 -20.86
CA MET A 4 2.02 4.43 -19.76
C MET A 4 1.63 3.48 -18.64
N GLU A 5 2.50 2.53 -18.31
CA GLU A 5 2.24 1.57 -17.23
C GLU A 5 2.13 2.33 -15.90
N LYS A 6 1.06 2.07 -15.15
CA LYS A 6 0.82 2.71 -13.85
C LYS A 6 1.53 1.90 -12.78
N TYR A 7 2.55 2.48 -12.15
CA TYR A 7 3.35 1.81 -11.13
C TYR A 7 2.93 2.16 -9.69
N TRP A 8 2.11 3.20 -9.53
CA TRP A 8 1.69 3.70 -8.23
C TRP A 8 0.33 4.40 -8.29
N TYR A 9 -0.36 4.40 -7.16
CA TYR A 9 -1.44 5.31 -6.81
C TYR A 9 -1.04 6.13 -5.59
N LEU A 10 -1.50 7.36 -5.51
CA LEU A 10 -1.38 8.18 -4.32
C LEU A 10 -2.78 8.62 -3.91
N PHE A 11 -3.22 8.16 -2.74
CA PHE A 11 -4.52 8.52 -2.19
C PHE A 11 -4.36 9.40 -0.97
N GLU A 12 -5.26 10.35 -0.80
CA GLU A 12 -5.35 11.19 0.39
C GLU A 12 -6.54 10.77 1.23
N ALA A 13 -6.29 10.43 2.49
CA ALA A 13 -7.31 10.02 3.44
C ALA A 13 -6.92 10.44 4.86
N HIS A 14 -7.88 10.96 5.63
CA HIS A 14 -7.69 11.29 7.05
C HIS A 14 -6.47 12.20 7.35
N GLY A 15 -6.13 13.12 6.45
CA GLY A 15 -4.97 14.00 6.59
C GLY A 15 -3.62 13.32 6.31
N ARG A 16 -3.64 12.16 5.65
CA ARG A 16 -2.45 11.40 5.22
C ARG A 16 -2.45 11.20 3.72
N GLN A 17 -1.25 11.08 3.18
CA GLN A 17 -1.00 10.51 1.87
C GLN A 17 -0.63 9.03 2.04
N VAL A 18 -1.27 8.16 1.27
CA VAL A 18 -1.00 6.73 1.19
C VAL A 18 -0.53 6.42 -0.23
N LEU A 19 0.75 6.03 -0.34
CA LEU A 19 1.32 5.52 -1.58
C LEU A 19 0.96 4.04 -1.70
N VAL A 20 0.26 3.67 -2.77
CA VAL A 20 0.01 2.27 -3.12
C VAL A 20 0.88 1.93 -4.32
N ARG A 21 1.82 0.99 -4.19
CA ARG A 21 2.78 0.67 -5.26
C ARG A 21 2.90 -0.83 -5.49
N LYS A 22 3.30 -1.19 -6.72
CA LYS A 22 3.79 -2.53 -7.04
C LYS A 22 5.16 -2.73 -6.38
N GLY A 23 5.39 -3.88 -5.74
CA GLY A 23 6.64 -4.22 -5.06
C GLY A 23 7.00 -5.71 -5.19
N SER A 24 8.03 -6.13 -4.44
CA SER A 24 8.45 -7.52 -4.28
C SER A 24 9.05 -7.71 -2.89
N ASN A 25 8.79 -8.86 -2.26
CA ASN A 25 9.42 -9.21 -0.98
C ASN A 25 10.83 -9.80 -1.17
N ASP A 26 11.48 -10.20 -0.07
CA ASP A 26 12.84 -10.78 -0.08
C ASP A 26 12.96 -12.09 -0.87
N ASP A 27 11.85 -12.81 -1.05
CA ASP A 27 11.77 -14.05 -1.84
C ASP A 27 11.41 -13.77 -3.32
N ASN A 28 11.42 -12.50 -3.74
CA ASN A 28 10.92 -12.01 -5.04
C ASN A 28 9.43 -12.32 -5.32
N ALA A 29 8.64 -12.63 -4.29
CA ALA A 29 7.20 -12.75 -4.45
C ALA A 29 6.60 -11.34 -4.71
N PRO A 30 5.75 -11.19 -5.74
CA PRO A 30 5.17 -9.89 -6.10
C PRO A 30 4.24 -9.37 -4.99
N THR A 31 4.27 -8.06 -4.77
CA THR A 31 3.46 -7.39 -3.74
C THR A 31 2.70 -6.18 -4.26
N ILE A 32 1.62 -5.83 -3.54
CA ILE A 32 1.08 -4.48 -3.49
C ILE A 32 1.36 -3.91 -2.11
N ASP A 33 2.11 -2.82 -2.06
CA ASP A 33 2.49 -2.15 -0.82
C ASP A 33 1.60 -0.93 -0.59
N LEU A 34 1.08 -0.78 0.63
CA LEU A 34 0.45 0.43 1.13
C LEU A 34 1.43 1.12 2.08
N VAL A 35 1.80 2.36 1.76
CA VAL A 35 2.91 3.06 2.42
C VAL A 35 2.44 4.43 2.92
N VAL A 36 2.73 4.74 4.18
CA VAL A 36 2.57 6.08 4.77
C VAL A 36 3.87 6.52 5.42
N GLN A 37 4.04 7.84 5.54
CA GLN A 37 5.14 8.43 6.30
C GLN A 37 4.63 9.13 7.55
N ILE A 38 5.22 8.82 8.71
CA ILE A 38 4.88 9.45 10.00
C ILE A 38 6.19 9.88 10.67
N ALA A 39 6.36 11.19 10.87
CA ALA A 39 7.57 11.79 11.47
C ALA A 39 8.89 11.29 10.85
N GLY A 40 8.91 11.14 9.53
CA GLY A 40 10.08 10.67 8.78
C GLY A 40 10.20 9.14 8.66
N ALA A 41 9.49 8.36 9.48
CA ALA A 41 9.46 6.90 9.39
C ALA A 41 8.51 6.45 8.28
N GLU A 42 8.98 5.53 7.44
CA GLU A 42 8.13 4.80 6.48
C GLU A 42 7.47 3.62 7.19
N ILE A 43 6.16 3.51 7.02
CA ILE A 43 5.37 2.39 7.51
C ILE A 43 4.66 1.78 6.31
N SER A 44 4.97 0.52 6.04
CA SER A 44 4.46 -0.21 4.89
C SER A 44 3.74 -1.49 5.31
N PHE A 45 2.60 -1.75 4.67
CA PHE A 45 1.92 -3.03 4.70
C PHE A 45 1.90 -3.63 3.30
N ALA A 46 2.42 -4.85 3.14
CA ALA A 46 2.52 -5.51 1.85
C ALA A 46 1.55 -6.70 1.74
N VAL A 47 0.76 -6.71 0.67
CA VAL A 47 -0.06 -7.87 0.27
C VAL A 47 0.78 -8.73 -0.66
N ILE A 48 1.06 -9.97 -0.27
CA ILE A 48 1.95 -10.89 -1.00
C ILE A 48 1.14 -11.79 -1.93
N TYR A 49 1.57 -11.90 -3.18
CA TYR A 49 1.00 -12.76 -4.22
C TYR A 49 1.95 -13.93 -4.48
N GLY A 50 1.94 -14.94 -3.59
CA GLY A 50 2.99 -15.97 -3.48
C GLY A 50 2.82 -17.25 -4.31
N ASN A 51 1.89 -17.30 -5.29
CA ASN A 51 1.61 -18.50 -6.07
C ASN A 51 2.13 -18.39 -7.52
N GLU A 52 2.16 -19.52 -8.23
CA GLU A 52 2.34 -19.53 -9.70
C GLU A 52 1.29 -18.59 -10.34
N GLY A 53 1.76 -17.63 -11.16
CA GLY A 53 0.91 -16.58 -11.72
C GLY A 53 0.70 -15.34 -10.83
N GLY A 54 1.44 -15.22 -9.72
CA GLY A 54 1.29 -14.13 -8.75
C GLY A 54 1.59 -12.75 -9.32
N GLU A 55 2.49 -12.64 -10.30
CA GLU A 55 2.83 -11.36 -10.94
C GLU A 55 1.66 -10.85 -11.80
N GLU A 56 1.09 -11.72 -12.63
CA GLU A 56 -0.08 -11.40 -13.44
C GLU A 56 -1.30 -11.11 -12.57
N GLU A 57 -1.47 -11.81 -11.45
CA GLU A 57 -2.53 -11.51 -10.48
C GLU A 57 -2.34 -10.14 -9.84
N ARG A 58 -1.13 -9.85 -9.35
CA ARG A 58 -0.76 -8.54 -8.78
C ARG A 58 -1.02 -7.43 -9.78
N ASP A 59 -0.60 -7.59 -11.03
CA ASP A 59 -0.78 -6.59 -12.08
C ASP A 59 -2.25 -6.39 -12.44
N ARG A 60 -3.00 -7.47 -12.64
CA ARG A 60 -4.45 -7.39 -12.88
C ARG A 60 -5.17 -6.69 -11.74
N MET A 61 -4.84 -7.01 -10.49
CA MET A 61 -5.43 -6.36 -9.32
C MET A 61 -5.07 -4.87 -9.31
N PHE A 62 -3.79 -4.55 -9.50
CA PHE A 62 -3.31 -3.17 -9.53
C PHE A 62 -4.02 -2.33 -10.59
N ASP A 63 -4.17 -2.86 -11.80
CA ASP A 63 -4.66 -2.10 -12.96
C ASP A 63 -6.20 -1.98 -13.01
N THR A 64 -6.93 -2.91 -12.39
CA THR A 64 -8.41 -2.99 -12.53
C THR A 64 -9.19 -2.68 -11.26
N LYS A 65 -8.53 -2.57 -10.11
CA LYS A 65 -9.16 -2.47 -8.78
C LYS A 65 -8.85 -1.18 -8.04
N GLU A 66 -8.79 -0.06 -8.75
CA GLU A 66 -8.45 1.25 -8.18
C GLU A 66 -9.33 1.64 -6.97
N GLU A 67 -10.65 1.41 -7.03
CA GLU A 67 -11.55 1.74 -5.91
C GLU A 67 -11.34 0.83 -4.71
N GLU A 68 -11.09 -0.47 -4.91
CA GLU A 68 -10.74 -1.37 -3.81
C GLU A 68 -9.38 -1.00 -3.18
N LEU A 69 -8.38 -0.62 -3.98
CA LEU A 69 -7.09 -0.13 -3.49
C LEU A 69 -7.24 1.18 -2.71
N LYS A 70 -8.10 2.09 -3.17
CA LYS A 70 -8.45 3.31 -2.45
C LYS A 70 -9.15 3.02 -1.13
N GLY A 71 -10.05 2.05 -1.09
CA GLY A 71 -10.71 1.57 0.13
C GLY A 71 -9.69 1.02 1.14
N ALA A 72 -8.78 0.17 0.69
CA ALA A 72 -7.70 -0.36 1.51
C ALA A 72 -6.77 0.75 2.03
N ALA A 73 -6.39 1.70 1.17
CA ALA A 73 -5.58 2.86 1.55
C ALA A 73 -6.29 3.74 2.59
N THR A 74 -7.59 3.98 2.43
CA THR A 74 -8.39 4.76 3.37
C THR A 74 -8.44 4.09 4.75
N ALA A 75 -8.75 2.78 4.80
CA ALA A 75 -8.76 2.02 6.04
C ALA A 75 -7.37 1.92 6.70
N PHE A 76 -6.31 1.87 5.89
CA PHE A 76 -4.94 1.91 6.39
C PHE A 76 -4.61 3.28 7.02
N ALA A 77 -4.98 4.38 6.36
CA ALA A 77 -4.81 5.73 6.90
C ALA A 77 -5.62 5.99 8.18
N GLU A 78 -6.81 5.41 8.29
CA GLU A 78 -7.70 5.54 9.45
C GLU A 78 -7.02 5.09 10.76
N LYS A 79 -6.19 4.04 10.69
CA LYS A 79 -5.39 3.55 11.84
C LYS A 79 -4.44 4.60 12.42
N PHE A 80 -4.11 5.64 11.65
CA PHE A 80 -3.12 6.65 12.03
C PHE A 80 -3.72 8.05 12.29
N ILE A 81 -5.04 8.13 12.47
CA ILE A 81 -5.71 9.38 12.86
C ILE A 81 -5.13 9.88 14.20
N GLY A 82 -4.64 11.13 14.21
CA GLY A 82 -4.07 11.75 15.40
C GLY A 82 -2.66 11.28 15.80
N ILE A 83 -2.10 10.25 15.15
CA ILE A 83 -0.80 9.68 15.50
C ILE A 83 0.35 10.51 14.94
N THR A 84 1.15 11.13 15.78
CA THR A 84 2.26 11.98 15.30
C THR A 84 3.65 11.37 15.45
N ASN A 85 3.77 10.24 16.16
CA ASN A 85 5.06 9.56 16.35
C ASN A 85 5.06 8.12 15.79
N PRO A 86 6.23 7.59 15.40
CA PRO A 86 6.31 6.28 14.77
C PRO A 86 6.01 5.09 15.69
N MET A 87 6.25 5.22 17.00
CA MET A 87 6.04 4.11 17.95
C MET A 87 4.55 3.87 18.20
N ASP A 88 3.76 4.93 18.32
CA ASP A 88 2.30 4.86 18.42
C ASP A 88 1.70 4.32 17.12
N ALA A 89 2.29 4.66 15.97
CA ALA A 89 1.87 4.12 14.69
C ALA A 89 2.13 2.61 14.59
N LEU A 90 3.28 2.13 15.08
CA LEU A 90 3.56 0.71 15.18
C LEU A 90 2.58 0.01 16.12
N ALA A 91 2.28 0.60 17.28
CA ALA A 91 1.30 0.06 18.21
C ALA A 91 -0.09 -0.07 17.57
N ALA A 92 -0.54 0.95 16.81
CA ALA A 92 -1.82 0.94 16.10
C ALA A 92 -1.96 -0.17 15.04
N LEU A 93 -0.83 -0.71 14.54
CA LEU A 93 -0.82 -1.85 13.62
C LEU A 93 -0.93 -3.21 14.32
N GLN A 94 -0.53 -3.29 15.58
CA GLN A 94 -0.49 -4.54 16.34
C GLN A 94 -1.86 -4.91 16.96
N GLY A 95 -2.80 -3.97 17.02
CA GLY A 95 -4.11 -4.14 17.69
C GLY A 95 -4.01 -3.85 19.19
#